data_AF-A0A9X8VEG6-F1
#
_entry.id   AF-A0A9X8VEG6-F1
#
_cell.length_a   1.000
_cell.length_b   1.000
_cell.length_c   1.000
_cell.angle_alpha   90.00
_cell.angle_beta   90.00
_cell.angle_gamma   90.00
#
_symmetry.space_group_name_H-M   'P 1'
#
loop_
_entity.id
_entity.type
_entity.pdbx_description
1 polymer ?
#
loop_
_entity_poly.entity_id
_entity_poly.type
_entity_poly.pdbx_seq_one_letter_code
_entity_poly.pdbx_strand_id
1 'polypeptide(L)' 'ARFGEIEQRGVALTPKGRELYDRLLQATNDALQAPPSEKNAERYYQLLEENFRAFPDDYATLREQQLAWFRYFPTECGL' A
#
# COMPACT_ATOMS: atom_id res chain seq x y z
N ALA A 1 3.22 7.13 30.57
CA ALA A 1 3.79 8.00 29.53
C ALA A 1 2.68 8.48 28.60
N ARG A 2 2.88 9.58 27.87
CA ARG A 2 1.98 10.04 26.80
C ARG A 2 2.71 9.90 25.47
N PHE A 3 2.07 9.31 24.48
CA PHE A 3 2.60 9.13 23.13
C PHE A 3 1.67 9.82 22.14
N GLY A 4 2.25 10.49 21.15
CA GLY A 4 1.52 11.03 20.00
C GLY A 4 1.69 10.11 18.80
N GLU A 5 0.81 10.24 17.82
CA GLU A 5 0.85 9.50 16.56
C GLU A 5 0.71 10.47 15.38
N ILE A 6 1.28 10.09 14.24
CA ILE A 6 1.15 10.81 12.97
C ILE A 6 0.80 9.79 11.87
N GLU A 7 -0.11 10.17 10.96
CA GLU A 7 -0.56 9.30 9.87
C GLU A 7 -0.64 10.06 8.54
N GLN A 8 -0.44 9.32 7.44
CA GLN A 8 -0.69 9.78 6.07
C GLN A 8 -1.77 8.89 5.44
N ARG A 9 -2.79 9.51 4.83
CA ARG A 9 -3.93 8.80 4.25
C ARG A 9 -3.83 8.78 2.72
N GLY A 10 -3.84 7.57 2.16
CA GLY A 10 -3.84 7.31 0.72
C GLY A 10 -5.23 7.00 0.15
N VAL A 11 -5.27 6.29 -0.99
CA VAL A 11 -6.52 5.82 -1.63
C VAL A 11 -7.18 4.70 -0.83
N ALA A 12 -8.51 4.61 -0.91
CA ALA A 12 -9.25 3.48 -0.35
C ALA A 12 -9.14 2.26 -1.28
N LEU A 13 -8.66 1.14 -0.75
CA LEU A 13 -8.55 -0.11 -1.51
C LEU A 13 -9.91 -0.82 -1.64
N THR A 14 -10.09 -1.52 -2.75
CA THR A 14 -11.17 -2.52 -2.91
C THR A 14 -10.83 -3.78 -2.11
N PRO A 15 -11.76 -4.75 -1.95
CA PRO A 15 -11.41 -6.05 -1.37
C PRO A 15 -10.24 -6.75 -2.10
N LYS A 16 -10.19 -6.65 -3.44
CA LYS A 16 -9.09 -7.19 -4.25
C LYS A 16 -7.77 -6.47 -3.98
N GLY A 17 -7.78 -5.14 -3.92
CA GLY A 17 -6.60 -4.36 -3.57
C GLY A 17 -6.09 -4.66 -2.17
N ARG A 18 -7.02 -4.84 -1.22
CA ARG A 18 -6.69 -5.20 0.16
C ARG A 18 -6.05 -6.59 0.25
N GLU A 19 -6.56 -7.58 -0.48
CA GLU A 19 -5.97 -8.91 -0.55
C GLU A 19 -4.53 -8.87 -1.10
N LEU A 20 -4.30 -8.09 -2.17
CA LEU A 20 -2.95 -7.90 -2.71
C LEU A 20 -2.04 -7.23 -1.67
N TYR A 21 -2.50 -6.16 -1.03
CA TYR A 21 -1.75 -5.47 0.02
C TYR A 21 -1.34 -6.43 1.15
N ASP A 22 -2.29 -7.19 1.69
CA ASP A 22 -2.06 -8.13 2.78
C ASP A 22 -1.07 -9.22 2.38
N ARG A 23 -1.15 -9.72 1.15
CA ARG A 23 -0.22 -10.73 0.62
C ARG A 23 1.21 -10.20 0.55
N LEU A 24 1.40 -8.99 0.03
CA LEU A 24 2.75 -8.39 -0.07
C LEU A 24 3.32 -8.07 1.30
N LEU A 25 2.48 -7.58 2.24
CA LEU A 25 2.89 -7.36 3.62
C LEU A 25 3.29 -8.67 4.31
N GLN A 26 2.55 -9.75 4.08
CA GLN A 26 2.91 -11.07 4.60
C GLN A 26 4.23 -11.56 4.02
N ALA A 27 4.47 -11.40 2.72
CA ALA A 27 5.73 -11.77 2.08
C ALA A 27 6.93 -11.01 2.68
N THR A 28 6.77 -9.72 2.99
CA THR A 28 7.79 -8.94 3.70
C THR A 28 8.09 -9.51 5.08
N ASN A 29 7.07 -9.87 5.85
CA ASN A 29 7.23 -10.46 7.19
C ASN A 29 7.90 -11.82 7.14
N ASP A 30 7.50 -12.68 6.19
CA ASP A 30 8.10 -14.00 5.98
C ASP A 30 9.59 -13.88 5.58
N ALA A 31 9.93 -12.90 4.74
CA ALA A 31 11.30 -12.63 4.33
C ALA A 31 12.18 -12.06 5.46
N LEU A 32 11.60 -11.31 6.40
CA LEU A 32 12.33 -10.77 7.55
C LEU A 32 12.72 -11.88 8.55
N GLN A 33 11.94 -12.97 8.65
CA GLN A 33 12.15 -14.12 9.56
C GLN A 33 12.29 -13.73 11.05
N ALA A 34 11.80 -12.54 11.42
CA ALA A 34 11.83 -11.99 12.76
C ALA A 34 10.73 -10.93 12.90
N PRO A 35 10.24 -10.64 14.12
CA PRO A 35 9.33 -9.51 14.31
C PRO A 35 10.03 -8.19 13.95
N PRO A 36 9.32 -7.23 13.32
CA PRO A 36 9.82 -5.88 13.10
C PRO A 36 10.15 -5.18 14.44
N SER A 37 11.28 -4.50 14.49
CA SER A 37 11.82 -3.79 15.65
C SER A 37 12.73 -2.65 15.18
N GLU A 38 13.10 -1.75 16.09
CA GLU A 38 14.02 -0.65 15.75
C GLU A 38 15.39 -1.17 15.24
N LYS A 39 15.85 -2.33 15.71
CA LYS A 39 17.16 -2.90 15.35
C LYS A 39 17.23 -3.44 13.92
N ASN A 40 16.10 -3.87 13.38
CA ASN A 40 15.99 -4.42 12.02
C ASN A 40 15.12 -3.54 11.10
N ALA A 41 14.85 -2.29 11.51
CA ALA A 41 13.99 -1.36 10.77
C ALA A 41 14.49 -1.12 9.34
N GLU A 42 15.78 -0.85 9.15
CA GLU A 42 16.35 -0.62 7.81
C GLU A 42 16.15 -1.83 6.89
N ARG A 43 16.42 -3.03 7.40
CA ARG A 43 16.21 -4.28 6.64
C ARG A 43 14.73 -4.51 6.33
N TYR A 44 13.85 -4.24 7.29
CA TYR A 44 12.41 -4.34 7.08
C TYR A 44 11.93 -3.38 5.99
N TYR A 45 12.37 -2.11 6.00
CA TYR A 45 12.00 -1.14 4.96
C TYR A 45 12.51 -1.52 3.57
N GLN A 46 13.73 -2.04 3.45
CA GLN A 46 14.25 -2.57 2.19
C GLN A 46 13.37 -3.70 1.63
N LEU A 47 13.04 -4.68 2.46
CA LEU A 47 12.17 -5.80 2.06
C LEU A 47 10.75 -5.31 1.73
N LEU A 48 10.24 -4.32 2.48
CA LEU A 48 8.94 -3.74 2.25
C LEU A 48 8.88 -3.07 0.87
N GLU A 49 9.86 -2.23 0.55
CA GLU A 49 9.97 -1.57 -0.76
C GLU A 49 10.10 -2.60 -1.89
N GLU A 50 10.96 -3.60 -1.73
CA GLU A 50 11.18 -4.66 -2.72
C GLU A 50 9.89 -5.44 -3.04
N ASN A 51 9.18 -5.90 -2.01
CA ASN A 51 7.93 -6.66 -2.20
C ASN A 51 6.80 -5.79 -2.74
N PHE A 52 6.70 -4.53 -2.30
CA PHE A 52 5.64 -3.62 -2.74
C PHE A 52 5.82 -3.09 -4.17
N ARG A 53 6.95 -3.35 -4.85
CA ARG A 53 7.06 -3.13 -6.31
C ARG A 53 6.03 -3.91 -7.12
N ALA A 54 5.47 -4.99 -6.57
CA ALA A 54 4.37 -5.73 -7.18
C ALA A 54 3.00 -5.04 -7.05
N PHE A 55 2.89 -4.00 -6.22
CA PHE A 55 1.70 -3.16 -6.13
C PHE A 55 1.80 -2.01 -7.15
N PRO A 56 0.82 -1.83 -8.06
CA PRO A 56 0.89 -0.75 -9.05
C PRO A 56 0.90 0.63 -8.40
N ASP A 57 1.79 1.51 -8.85
CA ASP A 57 1.98 2.87 -8.31
C ASP A 57 1.50 3.97 -9.27
N ASP A 58 0.49 3.66 -10.09
CA ASP A 58 -0.16 4.64 -10.95
C ASP A 58 -1.69 4.48 -10.92
N TYR A 59 -2.41 5.61 -10.96
CA TYR A 59 -3.86 5.62 -10.81
C TYR A 59 -4.60 4.92 -11.95
N ALA A 60 -4.05 4.93 -13.17
CA ALA A 60 -4.69 4.30 -14.31
C ALA A 60 -4.72 2.77 -14.12
N THR A 61 -3.59 2.17 -13.79
CA THR A 61 -3.46 0.74 -13.53
C THR A 61 -4.27 0.32 -12.30
N LEU A 62 -4.23 1.10 -11.22
CA LEU A 62 -5.02 0.82 -10.01
C LEU A 62 -6.53 0.77 -10.32
N ARG A 63 -7.00 1.68 -11.17
CA ARG A 63 -8.41 1.76 -11.61
C ARG A 63 -8.77 0.60 -12.53
N GLU A 64 -7.95 0.34 -13.54
CA GLU A 64 -8.18 -0.72 -14.53
C GLU A 64 -8.16 -2.12 -13.90
N GLN A 65 -7.26 -2.34 -12.94
CA GLN A 65 -7.16 -3.60 -12.21
C GLN A 65 -8.14 -3.70 -11.02
N GLN A 66 -8.95 -2.66 -10.79
CA GLN A 66 -9.94 -2.59 -9.70
C GLN A 66 -9.33 -2.77 -8.30
N LEU A 67 -8.15 -2.18 -8.07
CA LEU A 67 -7.43 -2.28 -6.80
C LEU A 67 -7.79 -1.15 -5.83
N ALA A 68 -8.28 -0.01 -6.33
CA ALA A 68 -8.72 1.11 -5.51
C ALA A 68 -10.08 1.65 -5.97
N TRP A 69 -10.77 2.34 -5.06
CA TRP A 69 -11.98 3.10 -5.36
C TRP A 69 -11.64 4.47 -5.95
N PHE A 70 -12.41 4.90 -6.94
CA PHE A 70 -12.23 6.18 -7.62
C PHE A 70 -13.53 6.98 -7.67
N ARG A 71 -13.40 8.30 -7.59
CA ARG A 71 -14.49 9.25 -7.84
C ARG A 71 -14.30 9.84 -9.23
N TYR A 72 -15.38 9.87 -10.01
CA TYR A 72 -15.38 10.43 -11.36
C TYR A 72 -16.15 11.74 -11.35
N PHE A 73 -15.67 12.70 -12.13
CA PHE A 73 -16.26 14.02 -12.29
C PHE A 73 -16.39 14.32 -13.78
N PRO A 74 -17.50 14.93 -14.24
CA PRO A 74 -17.58 15.44 -15.60
C PRO A 74 -16.54 16.54 -15.80
N THR A 75 -15.99 16.63 -17.01
CA THR A 75 -15.10 17.71 -17.41
C THR A 75 -15.88 18.79 -18.16
N GLU A 76 -15.35 20.01 -18.24
CA GLU A 76 -16.01 21.11 -18.97
C GLU A 76 -16.31 20.76 -20.44
N CYS A 77 -15.43 19.99 -21.10
CA CYS A 77 -15.65 19.53 -22.48
C CYS A 77 -16.74 18.45 -22.63
N GLY A 78 -17.18 17.86 -21.52
CA GLY A 78 -18.19 16.79 -21.48
C GLY A 78 -19.51 17.21 -20.82
N LEU A 79 -19.67 18.49 -20.49
CA LEU A 79 -20.93 19.12 -20.11
C LEU A 79 -21.64 19.67 -21.35
#